data_AF-A0A497S165-F1
#
_entry.id   AF-A0A497S165-F1
#
_cell.length_a   1.000
_cell.length_b   1.000
_cell.length_c   1.000
_cell.angle_alpha   90.00
_cell.angle_beta   90.00
_cell.angle_gamma   90.00
#
_symmetry.space_group_name_H-M   'P 1'
#
loop_
_entity.id
_entity.type
_entity.pdbx_description
1 polymer ?
#
loop_
_entity_poly.entity_id
_entity_poly.type
_entity_poly.pdbx_seq_one_letter_code
_entity_poly.pdbx_strand_id
1 'polypeptide(L)'
;MDLLIAFLNQVVVLFLMLIGMFIGDSVAGSTFGHIKGGVRQFLYLLLFVIFLVSGNYIPSLIGIYPLGLLNSILLFSLWGFLSVFLSRFLLFLIDISIYFGKKLGTKKQPQTIVAIEKLIRYLRDRGMDSEGIKFILSISLGSEKKAEDIQSRVKKGKLKRGIPIDPYRLSSAFRQSGFDVNEILEILVKFLGVTPERAVRIWERST
;
A
#
# COMPACT_ATOMS: atom_id res chain seq x y z
N MET A 1 -12.04 58.06 -2.99
CA MET A 1 -11.97 57.47 -1.64
C MET A 1 -12.19 55.96 -1.66
N ASP A 2 -13.07 55.44 -2.52
CA ASP A 2 -13.44 54.03 -2.54
C ASP A 2 -12.29 53.06 -2.82
N LEU A 3 -11.33 53.45 -3.66
CA LEU A 3 -10.17 52.62 -4.01
C LEU A 3 -9.18 52.47 -2.84
N LEU A 4 -9.01 53.54 -2.05
CA LEU A 4 -8.17 53.53 -0.85
C LEU A 4 -8.80 52.65 0.24
N ILE A 5 -10.11 52.77 0.45
CA ILE A 5 -10.87 51.97 1.43
C ILE A 5 -10.88 50.50 1.03
N ALA A 6 -11.11 50.19 -0.25
CA ALA A 6 -11.06 48.82 -0.76
C ALA A 6 -9.66 48.20 -0.59
N PHE A 7 -8.61 48.96 -0.88
CA PHE A 7 -7.23 48.53 -0.67
C PHE A 7 -6.92 48.25 0.81
N LEU A 8 -7.27 49.18 1.71
CA LEU A 8 -7.10 48.99 3.15
C LEU A 8 -7.85 47.77 3.69
N ASN A 9 -9.09 47.54 3.22
CA ASN A 9 -9.86 46.36 3.59
C ASN A 9 -9.18 45.06 3.13
N GLN A 10 -8.64 45.02 1.92
CA GLN A 10 -7.89 43.86 1.44
C GLN A 10 -6.63 43.60 2.26
N VAL A 11 -5.88 44.65 2.61
CA VAL A 11 -4.68 44.54 3.46
C VAL A 11 -5.03 43.98 4.83
N VAL A 12 -6.10 44.47 5.45
CA VAL A 12 -6.56 43.99 6.76
C VAL A 12 -7.00 42.53 6.70
N VAL A 13 -7.77 42.15 5.68
CA VAL A 13 -8.21 40.75 5.48
C VAL A 13 -7.01 39.82 5.31
N LEU A 14 -6.04 40.19 4.47
CA LEU A 14 -4.82 39.41 4.25
C LEU A 14 -4.01 39.27 5.55
N PHE A 15 -3.87 40.36 6.32
CA PHE A 15 -3.14 40.35 7.59
C PHE A 15 -3.78 39.40 8.62
N LEU A 16 -5.11 39.42 8.74
CA LEU A 16 -5.84 38.55 9.68
C LEU A 16 -5.80 37.08 9.26
N MET A 17 -5.94 36.84 7.96
CA MET A 17 -5.82 35.51 7.38
C MET A 17 -4.42 34.94 7.63
N LEU A 18 -3.38 35.78 7.53
CA LEU A 18 -1.99 35.44 7.82
C LEU A 18 -1.80 35.07 9.31
N ILE A 19 -2.42 35.79 10.25
CA ILE A 19 -2.45 35.41 11.68
C ILE A 19 -3.07 34.02 11.85
N GLY A 20 -4.23 33.79 11.21
CA GLY A 20 -4.89 32.49 11.21
C GLY A 20 -4.00 31.36 10.68
N MET A 21 -3.30 31.60 9.58
CA MET A 21 -2.35 30.65 9.01
C MET A 21 -1.18 30.38 9.95
N PHE A 22 -0.62 31.38 10.63
CA PHE A 22 0.47 31.19 11.59
C PHE A 22 0.06 30.29 12.76
N ILE A 23 -1.12 30.54 13.32
CA ILE A 23 -1.69 29.70 14.38
C ILE A 23 -1.93 28.28 13.85
N GLY A 24 -2.51 28.17 12.65
CA GLY A 24 -2.74 26.90 11.97
C GLY A 24 -1.46 26.11 11.75
N ASP A 25 -0.38 26.78 11.34
CA ASP A 25 0.91 26.15 11.08
C ASP A 25 1.56 25.61 12.35
N SER A 26 1.46 26.36 13.45
CA SER A 26 1.94 25.95 14.77
C SER A 26 1.19 24.71 15.28
N VAL A 27 -0.15 24.76 15.28
CA VAL A 27 -1.01 23.68 15.77
C VAL A 27 -0.91 22.43 14.88
N ALA A 28 -0.92 22.61 13.56
CA ALA A 28 -0.79 21.50 12.64
C ALA A 28 0.64 20.93 12.64
N GLY A 29 1.64 21.76 12.93
CA GLY A 29 3.03 21.33 13.10
C GLY A 29 3.25 20.48 14.35
N SER A 30 2.63 20.85 15.47
CA SER A 30 2.66 20.03 16.69
C SER A 30 1.89 18.72 16.54
N THR A 31 0.79 18.72 15.76
CA THR A 31 -0.09 17.56 15.62
C THR A 31 0.38 16.57 14.56
N PHE A 32 0.83 17.06 13.40
CA PHE A 32 1.18 16.23 12.23
C PHE A 32 2.68 16.23 11.90
N GLY A 33 3.48 17.03 12.61
CA GLY A 33 4.90 17.20 12.36
C GLY A 33 5.22 18.22 11.25
N HIS A 34 6.52 18.51 11.10
CA HIS A 34 7.00 19.43 10.06
C HIS A 34 7.08 18.74 8.69
N ILE A 35 6.69 19.48 7.65
CA ILE A 35 6.75 19.02 6.27
C ILE A 35 8.21 19.04 5.80
N LYS A 36 8.77 17.86 5.53
CA LYS A 36 10.14 17.68 5.03
C LYS A 36 10.14 17.07 3.63
N GLY A 37 10.98 17.59 2.74
CA GLY A 37 11.19 17.08 1.39
C GLY A 37 10.37 17.79 0.31
N GLY A 38 10.98 17.97 -0.86
CA GLY A 38 10.43 18.81 -1.94
C GLY A 38 9.09 18.32 -2.50
N VAL A 39 8.91 17.00 -2.69
CA VAL A 39 7.64 16.44 -3.18
C VAL A 39 6.50 16.70 -2.19
N ARG A 40 6.76 16.57 -0.88
CA ARG A 40 5.76 16.85 0.16
C ARG A 40 5.43 18.33 0.26
N GLN A 41 6.42 19.21 0.12
CA GLN A 41 6.19 20.65 0.05
C GLN A 41 5.35 21.04 -1.16
N PHE A 42 5.60 20.45 -2.33
CA PHE A 42 4.80 20.67 -3.52
C PHE A 42 3.35 20.22 -3.33
N LEU A 43 3.14 19.02 -2.78
CA LEU A 43 1.80 18.48 -2.52
C LEU A 43 1.04 19.31 -1.49
N TYR A 44 1.74 19.76 -0.44
CA TYR A 44 1.21 20.68 0.55
C TYR A 44 0.78 21.99 -0.08
N LEU A 45 1.65 22.63 -0.88
CA LEU A 45 1.35 23.89 -1.55
C LEU A 45 0.13 23.75 -2.48
N LEU A 46 0.04 22.65 -3.21
CA LEU A 46 -1.10 22.36 -4.07
C LEU A 46 -2.41 22.31 -3.27
N LEU A 47 -2.43 21.52 -2.18
CA LEU A 47 -3.61 21.42 -1.31
C LEU A 47 -3.94 22.78 -0.66
N PHE A 48 -2.91 23.46 -0.16
CA PHE A 48 -3.04 24.74 0.53
C PHE A 48 -3.64 25.80 -0.38
N VAL A 49 -3.11 25.97 -1.59
CA VAL A 49 -3.63 26.95 -2.57
C VAL A 49 -5.09 26.66 -2.89
N ILE A 50 -5.48 25.40 -3.06
CA ILE A 50 -6.89 25.04 -3.33
C ILE A 50 -7.77 25.50 -2.16
N PHE A 51 -7.45 25.16 -0.91
CA PHE A 51 -8.25 25.59 0.25
C PHE A 51 -8.25 27.11 0.45
N LEU A 52 -7.12 27.76 0.18
CA LEU A 52 -6.98 29.21 0.27
C LEU A 52 -7.94 29.91 -0.70
N VAL A 53 -7.90 29.48 -1.96
CA VAL A 53 -8.70 30.04 -3.04
C VAL A 53 -10.18 29.75 -2.80
N SER A 54 -10.55 28.52 -2.40
CA SER A 54 -11.93 28.19 -2.04
C SER A 54 -12.49 29.10 -0.94
N GLY A 55 -11.68 29.47 0.05
CA GLY A 55 -12.07 30.39 1.12
C GLY A 55 -12.48 31.77 0.67
N ASN A 56 -11.79 32.30 -0.33
CA ASN A 56 -12.07 33.62 -0.86
C ASN A 56 -13.43 33.68 -1.59
N TYR A 57 -13.96 32.54 -2.03
CA TYR A 57 -15.28 32.47 -2.68
C TYR A 57 -16.44 32.19 -1.72
N ILE A 58 -16.18 31.81 -0.48
CA ILE A 58 -17.22 31.48 0.50
C ILE A 58 -18.11 32.68 0.86
N PRO A 59 -17.56 33.89 1.11
CA PRO A 59 -18.39 35.07 1.36
C PRO A 59 -19.36 35.38 0.20
N SER A 60 -18.92 35.17 -1.05
CA SER A 60 -19.75 35.34 -2.24
C SER A 60 -20.81 34.25 -2.41
N LEU A 61 -20.53 33.01 -1.96
CA LEU A 61 -21.43 31.86 -2.09
C LEU A 61 -22.51 31.82 -1.00
N ILE A 62 -22.20 32.26 0.22
CA ILE A 62 -23.17 32.27 1.33
C ILE A 62 -24.03 33.56 1.32
N GLY A 63 -23.80 34.46 0.35
CA GLY A 63 -24.60 35.69 0.20
C GLY A 63 -24.46 36.66 1.37
N ILE A 64 -23.35 36.59 2.13
CA ILE A 64 -23.21 37.34 3.37
C ILE A 64 -22.73 38.77 3.07
N TYR A 65 -23.69 39.65 2.81
CA TYR A 65 -23.50 41.11 2.80
C TYR A 65 -23.58 41.70 4.23
N PRO A 66 -22.95 42.87 4.44
CA PRO A 66 -21.67 42.93 5.12
C PRO A 66 -21.76 42.36 6.55
N LEU A 67 -21.01 41.30 6.81
CA LEU A 67 -20.68 40.93 8.18
C LEU A 67 -19.95 42.13 8.80
N GLY A 68 -20.45 42.61 9.95
CA GLY A 68 -19.73 43.59 10.75
C GLY A 68 -18.26 43.19 10.90
N LEU A 69 -17.37 44.18 11.01
CA LEU A 69 -15.91 44.02 10.96
C LEU A 69 -15.41 42.79 11.76
N LEU A 70 -15.96 42.57 12.96
CA LEU A 70 -15.65 41.43 13.84
C LEU A 70 -15.93 40.05 13.23
N ASN A 71 -17.07 39.89 12.57
CA ASN A 71 -17.46 38.61 11.97
C ASN A 71 -16.61 38.31 10.73
N SER A 72 -16.26 39.34 9.96
CA SER A 72 -15.32 39.22 8.85
C SER A 72 -13.93 38.82 9.35
N ILE A 73 -13.45 39.47 10.42
CA ILE A 73 -12.18 39.11 11.09
C ILE A 73 -12.16 37.63 11.49
N LEU A 74 -13.20 37.17 12.19
CA LEU A 74 -13.30 35.79 12.66
C LEU A 74 -13.32 34.81 11.49
N LEU A 75 -14.11 35.09 10.45
CA LEU A 75 -14.25 34.20 9.30
C LEU A 75 -12.93 34.04 8.53
N PHE A 76 -12.24 35.15 8.22
CA PHE A 76 -10.97 35.08 7.48
C PHE A 76 -9.82 34.50 8.33
N SER A 77 -9.77 34.79 9.62
CA SER A 77 -8.76 34.20 10.52
C SER A 77 -8.98 32.70 10.69
N LEU A 78 -10.23 32.28 10.91
CA LEU A 78 -10.59 30.86 11.02
C LEU A 78 -10.32 30.13 9.71
N TRP A 79 -10.58 30.77 8.57
CA TRP A 79 -10.30 30.17 7.27
C TRP A 79 -8.80 30.00 7.01
N GLY A 80 -7.99 31.02 7.34
CA GLY A 80 -6.53 30.91 7.30
C GLY A 80 -6.02 29.72 8.12
N PHE A 81 -6.56 29.55 9.34
CA PHE A 81 -6.27 28.39 10.17
C PHE A 81 -6.68 27.07 9.49
N LEU A 82 -7.94 26.99 9.03
CA LEU A 82 -8.51 25.77 8.45
C LEU A 82 -7.72 25.33 7.22
N SER A 83 -7.34 26.27 6.36
CA SER A 83 -6.61 25.99 5.12
C SER A 83 -5.28 25.27 5.40
N VAL A 84 -4.49 25.75 6.36
CA VAL A 84 -3.23 25.13 6.75
C VAL A 84 -3.47 23.78 7.42
N PHE A 85 -4.44 23.73 8.35
CA PHE A 85 -4.73 22.53 9.12
C PHE A 85 -5.23 21.38 8.24
N LEU A 86 -6.20 21.64 7.36
CA LEU A 86 -6.76 20.66 6.43
C LEU A 86 -5.71 20.15 5.43
N SER A 87 -4.87 21.04 4.89
CA SER A 87 -3.79 20.62 4.00
C SER A 87 -2.81 19.66 4.67
N ARG A 88 -2.39 19.95 5.90
CA ARG A 88 -1.50 19.05 6.65
C ARG A 88 -2.19 17.75 7.08
N PHE A 89 -3.47 17.82 7.47
CA PHE A 89 -4.26 16.65 7.80
C PHE A 89 -4.42 15.70 6.61
N LEU A 90 -4.72 16.21 5.41
CA LEU A 90 -4.82 15.38 4.21
C LEU A 90 -3.47 14.76 3.84
N LEU A 91 -2.38 15.51 3.97
CA LEU A 91 -1.04 15.00 3.72
C LEU A 91 -0.67 13.88 4.70
N PHE A 92 -1.07 14.01 5.96
CA PHE A 92 -0.95 12.97 6.97
C PHE A 92 -1.78 11.72 6.63
N LEU A 93 -3.01 11.87 6.13
CA LEU A 93 -3.82 10.74 5.66
C LEU A 93 -3.18 10.02 4.46
N ILE A 94 -2.59 10.76 3.53
CA ILE A 94 -1.84 10.19 2.41
C ILE A 94 -0.65 9.38 2.94
N ASP A 95 0.13 9.92 3.89
CA ASP A 95 1.24 9.21 4.51
C ASP A 95 0.79 7.93 5.23
N ILE A 96 -0.31 7.99 5.98
CA ILE A 96 -0.94 6.81 6.60
C ILE A 96 -1.31 5.79 5.54
N SER A 97 -2.00 6.20 4.47
CA SER A 97 -2.43 5.28 3.41
C SER A 97 -1.26 4.60 2.71
N ILE A 98 -0.15 5.32 2.49
CA ILE A 98 1.07 4.75 1.90
C ILE A 98 1.75 3.82 2.90
N TYR A 99 1.80 4.18 4.17
CA TYR A 99 2.36 3.34 5.22
C TYR A 99 1.57 2.04 5.39
N PHE A 100 0.24 2.11 5.47
CA PHE A 100 -0.64 0.95 5.50
C PHE A 100 -0.58 0.16 4.18
N GLY A 101 -0.51 0.82 3.03
CA GLY A 101 -0.33 0.18 1.72
C GLY A 101 1.01 -0.57 1.61
N LYS A 102 2.10 0.00 2.16
CA LYS A 102 3.40 -0.69 2.26
C LYS A 102 3.38 -1.82 3.27
N LYS A 103 2.65 -1.70 4.39
CA LYS A 103 2.50 -2.74 5.41
C LYS A 103 1.58 -3.89 4.94
N LEU A 104 0.65 -3.61 4.03
CA LEU A 104 -0.17 -4.56 3.28
C LEU A 104 0.55 -5.12 2.03
N GLY A 105 1.71 -4.56 1.67
CA GLY A 105 2.68 -5.21 0.81
C GLY A 105 3.15 -6.49 1.51
N THR A 106 2.40 -7.57 1.30
CA THR A 106 2.71 -8.91 1.78
C THR A 106 4.21 -9.14 1.60
N LYS A 107 4.94 -9.36 2.70
CA LYS A 107 6.33 -9.84 2.63
C LYS A 107 6.34 -10.94 1.58
N LYS A 108 7.03 -10.73 0.45
CA LYS A 108 7.19 -11.77 -0.58
C LYS A 108 7.68 -13.01 0.17
N GLN A 109 6.84 -14.05 0.23
CA GLN A 109 7.23 -15.29 0.89
C GLN A 109 8.51 -15.80 0.21
N PRO A 110 9.47 -16.34 0.96
CA PRO A 110 10.75 -16.76 0.40
C PRO A 110 10.49 -17.78 -0.71
N GLN A 111 10.87 -17.43 -1.93
CA GLN A 111 10.74 -18.32 -3.08
C GLN A 111 12.01 -19.16 -3.20
N THR A 112 11.85 -20.47 -3.36
CA THR A 112 12.94 -21.40 -3.61
C THR A 112 12.89 -21.84 -5.07
N ILE A 113 14.05 -21.89 -5.74
CA ILE A 113 14.13 -22.37 -7.12
C ILE A 113 14.03 -23.90 -7.09
N VAL A 114 12.96 -24.45 -7.67
CA VAL A 114 12.69 -25.88 -7.70
C VAL A 114 12.88 -26.43 -9.10
N ALA A 115 13.57 -27.57 -9.20
CA ALA A 115 13.62 -28.37 -10.42
C ALA A 115 12.26 -29.06 -10.65
N ILE A 116 11.27 -28.29 -11.09
CA ILE A 116 9.85 -28.70 -11.13
C ILE A 116 9.61 -29.92 -12.02
N GLU A 117 10.44 -30.13 -13.05
CA GLU A 117 10.37 -31.32 -13.89
C GLU A 117 10.63 -32.59 -13.08
N LYS A 118 11.63 -32.58 -12.19
CA LYS A 118 11.95 -33.71 -11.31
C LYS A 118 10.81 -33.96 -10.33
N LEU A 119 10.19 -32.91 -9.80
CA LEU A 119 9.05 -33.03 -8.90
C LEU A 119 7.83 -33.63 -9.62
N ILE A 120 7.49 -33.14 -10.82
CA ILE A 120 6.38 -33.68 -11.62
C ILE A 120 6.62 -35.14 -11.98
N ARG A 121 7.85 -35.50 -12.35
CA ARG A 121 8.22 -36.89 -12.64
C ARG A 121 8.03 -37.77 -11.42
N TYR A 122 8.57 -37.34 -10.27
CA TYR A 122 8.40 -38.04 -8.99
C TYR A 122 6.93 -38.26 -8.61
N LEU A 123 6.07 -37.26 -8.77
CA LEU A 123 4.64 -37.39 -8.48
C LEU A 123 3.94 -38.35 -9.45
N ARG A 124 4.32 -38.35 -10.72
CA ARG A 124 3.81 -39.31 -11.70
C ARG A 124 4.26 -40.74 -11.40
N ASP A 125 5.52 -40.92 -11.01
CA ASP A 125 6.08 -42.23 -10.62
C ASP A 125 5.38 -42.79 -9.37
N ARG A 126 4.86 -41.91 -8.51
CA ARG A 126 4.01 -42.22 -7.35
C ARG A 126 2.54 -42.51 -7.72
N GLY A 127 2.18 -42.51 -9.00
CA GLY A 127 0.83 -42.80 -9.48
C GLY A 127 -0.14 -41.62 -9.42
N MET A 128 0.33 -40.40 -9.17
CA MET A 128 -0.53 -39.22 -9.19
C MET A 128 -0.94 -38.86 -10.62
N ASP A 129 -2.23 -38.59 -10.81
CA ASP A 129 -2.79 -38.18 -12.09
C ASP A 129 -2.46 -36.73 -12.45
N SER A 130 -2.75 -36.35 -13.70
CA SER A 130 -2.42 -35.01 -14.21
C SER A 130 -3.15 -33.90 -13.44
N GLU A 131 -4.36 -34.18 -12.94
CA GLU A 131 -5.19 -33.24 -12.19
C GLU A 131 -4.66 -33.04 -10.76
N GLY A 132 -4.28 -34.11 -10.06
CA GLY A 132 -3.63 -34.03 -8.75
C GLY A 132 -2.32 -33.24 -8.80
N ILE A 133 -1.50 -33.47 -9.83
CA ILE A 133 -0.28 -32.67 -10.05
C ILE A 133 -0.65 -31.21 -10.34
N LYS A 134 -1.71 -30.95 -11.12
CA LYS A 134 -2.14 -29.58 -11.46
C LYS A 134 -2.60 -28.83 -10.21
N PHE A 135 -3.34 -29.51 -9.34
CA PHE A 135 -3.78 -28.99 -8.05
C PHE A 135 -2.60 -28.60 -7.15
N ILE A 136 -1.61 -29.48 -6.99
CA ILE A 136 -0.44 -29.17 -6.15
C ILE A 136 0.33 -27.96 -6.69
N LEU A 137 0.52 -27.90 -8.01
CA LEU A 137 1.21 -26.79 -8.65
C LEU A 137 0.41 -25.48 -8.56
N SER A 138 -0.92 -25.53 -8.70
CA SER A 138 -1.76 -24.32 -8.69
C SER A 138 -1.72 -23.63 -7.33
N ILE A 139 -1.78 -24.39 -6.24
CA ILE A 139 -1.65 -23.89 -4.87
C ILE A 139 -0.24 -23.33 -4.64
N SER A 140 0.78 -24.10 -5.01
CA SER A 140 2.19 -23.75 -4.82
C SER A 140 2.61 -22.46 -5.55
N LEU A 141 2.03 -22.22 -6.73
CA LEU A 141 2.30 -21.05 -7.57
C LEU A 141 1.29 -19.92 -7.38
N GLY A 142 0.20 -20.17 -6.63
CA GLY A 142 -0.92 -19.26 -6.45
C GLY A 142 -1.69 -18.94 -7.74
N SER A 143 -1.64 -19.82 -8.74
CA SER A 143 -2.32 -19.60 -10.02
C SER A 143 -2.45 -20.90 -10.82
N GLU A 144 -3.69 -21.25 -11.14
CA GLU A 144 -4.01 -22.38 -12.00
C GLU A 144 -3.45 -22.22 -13.42
N LYS A 145 -3.58 -21.04 -14.02
CA LYS A 145 -3.01 -20.73 -15.35
C LYS A 145 -1.51 -20.98 -15.40
N LYS A 146 -0.77 -20.67 -14.34
CA LYS A 146 0.68 -20.94 -14.26
C LYS A 146 0.96 -22.44 -14.17
N ALA A 147 0.16 -23.19 -13.41
CA ALA A 147 0.30 -24.64 -13.30
C ALA A 147 0.08 -25.34 -14.65
N GLU A 148 -0.95 -24.96 -15.40
CA GLU A 148 -1.23 -25.49 -16.73
C GLU A 148 -0.10 -25.21 -17.73
N ASP A 149 0.38 -23.97 -17.77
CA ASP A 149 1.50 -23.56 -18.63
C ASP A 149 2.76 -24.39 -18.32
N ILE A 150 3.07 -24.61 -17.04
CA ILE A 150 4.22 -25.42 -16.62
C ILE A 150 4.04 -26.87 -17.04
N GLN A 151 2.88 -27.48 -16.79
CA GLN A 151 2.64 -28.86 -17.22
C GLN A 151 2.76 -28.99 -18.75
N SER A 152 2.23 -28.04 -19.52
CA SER A 152 2.34 -28.02 -20.98
C SER A 152 3.79 -27.90 -21.44
N ARG A 153 4.60 -27.03 -20.81
CA ARG A 153 6.03 -26.87 -21.11
C ARG A 153 6.84 -28.12 -20.77
N VAL A 154 6.52 -28.79 -19.66
CA VAL A 154 7.16 -30.05 -19.25
C VAL A 154 6.80 -31.17 -20.22
N LYS A 155 5.53 -31.32 -20.62
CA LYS A 155 5.10 -32.29 -21.65
C LYS A 155 5.83 -32.08 -22.99
N LYS A 156 6.12 -30.83 -23.35
CA LYS A 156 6.86 -30.46 -24.58
C LYS A 156 8.38 -30.49 -24.43
N GLY A 157 8.93 -30.88 -23.27
CA GLY A 157 10.38 -30.88 -23.01
C GLY A 157 11.04 -29.49 -23.06
N LYS A 158 10.26 -28.41 -22.95
CA LYS A 158 10.74 -27.02 -23.11
C LYS A 158 11.16 -26.37 -21.80
N LEU A 159 10.97 -27.05 -20.66
CA LEU A 159 11.27 -26.50 -19.35
C LEU A 159 12.66 -26.95 -18.85
N LYS A 160 13.70 -26.17 -19.14
CA LYS A 160 15.09 -26.48 -18.73
C LYS A 160 15.57 -25.77 -17.47
N ARG A 161 14.78 -24.83 -16.92
CA ARG A 161 15.15 -24.01 -15.75
C ARG A 161 14.21 -24.27 -14.59
N GLY A 162 14.76 -24.18 -13.37
CA GLY A 162 13.96 -24.25 -12.15
C GLY A 162 12.98 -23.08 -12.04
N ILE A 163 11.87 -23.31 -11.36
CA ILE A 163 10.80 -22.33 -11.18
C ILE A 163 10.78 -21.90 -9.71
N PRO A 164 10.63 -20.59 -9.42
CA PRO A 164 10.44 -20.14 -8.06
C PRO A 164 9.10 -20.65 -7.52
N ILE A 165 9.16 -21.42 -6.44
CA ILE A 165 8.00 -21.95 -5.72
C ILE A 165 8.07 -21.51 -4.26
N ASP A 166 6.90 -21.24 -3.67
CA ASP A 166 6.75 -20.97 -2.25
C ASP A 166 6.74 -22.30 -1.45
N PRO A 167 7.74 -22.57 -0.60
CA PRO A 167 7.83 -23.81 0.16
C PRO A 167 6.66 -24.04 1.11
N TYR A 168 6.08 -22.97 1.67
CA TYR A 168 4.97 -23.08 2.62
C TYR A 168 3.68 -23.49 1.91
N ARG A 169 3.42 -22.91 0.74
CA ARG A 169 2.27 -23.28 -0.08
C ARG A 169 2.40 -24.69 -0.63
N LEU A 170 3.61 -25.09 -1.01
CA LEU A 170 3.87 -26.44 -1.48
C LEU A 170 3.65 -27.48 -0.36
N SER A 171 4.14 -27.21 0.86
CA SER A 171 3.88 -28.05 2.04
C SER A 171 2.38 -28.20 2.32
N SER A 172 1.64 -27.08 2.29
CA SER A 172 0.19 -27.07 2.45
C SER A 172 -0.54 -27.85 1.34
N ALA A 173 -0.09 -27.73 0.09
CA ALA A 173 -0.65 -28.45 -1.04
C ALA A 173 -0.48 -29.96 -0.89
N PHE A 174 0.71 -30.44 -0.52
CA PHE A 174 0.93 -31.87 -0.28
C PHE A 174 0.08 -32.41 0.87
N ARG A 175 -0.07 -31.64 1.95
CA ARG A 175 -0.95 -31.99 3.06
C ARG A 175 -2.41 -32.15 2.62
N GLN A 176 -2.91 -31.19 1.83
CA GLN A 176 -4.27 -31.26 1.28
C GLN A 176 -4.47 -32.44 0.33
N SER A 177 -3.40 -32.87 -0.35
CA SER A 177 -3.39 -34.07 -1.18
C SER A 177 -3.15 -35.37 -0.39
N GLY A 178 -3.11 -35.34 0.94
CA GLY A 178 -3.07 -36.53 1.79
C GLY A 178 -1.68 -37.17 1.97
N PHE A 179 -0.59 -36.44 1.71
CA PHE A 179 0.77 -36.94 1.94
C PHE A 179 1.08 -37.02 3.44
N ASP A 180 1.85 -38.04 3.83
CA ASP A 180 2.33 -38.15 5.20
C ASP A 180 3.40 -37.09 5.53
N VAL A 181 3.53 -36.74 6.80
CA VAL A 181 4.49 -35.75 7.28
C VAL A 181 5.92 -36.09 6.84
N ASN A 182 6.31 -37.36 6.93
CA ASN A 182 7.66 -37.78 6.55
C ASN A 182 7.90 -37.61 5.04
N GLU A 183 6.88 -37.86 4.23
CA GLU A 183 6.95 -37.69 2.78
C GLU A 183 7.06 -36.22 2.39
N ILE A 184 6.30 -35.35 3.07
CA ILE A 184 6.38 -33.89 2.86
C ILE A 184 7.77 -33.39 3.19
N LEU A 185 8.35 -33.81 4.32
CA LEU A 185 9.71 -33.44 4.72
C LEU A 185 10.76 -33.95 3.73
N GLU A 186 10.64 -35.20 3.24
CA GLU A 186 11.52 -35.73 2.20
C GLU A 186 11.44 -34.87 0.93
N ILE A 187 10.22 -34.53 0.49
CA ILE A 187 10.02 -33.72 -0.72
C ILE A 187 10.65 -32.33 -0.57
N LEU A 188 10.45 -31.68 0.58
CA LEU A 188 11.04 -30.38 0.86
C LEU A 188 12.58 -30.45 0.82
N VAL A 189 13.20 -31.42 1.50
CA VAL A 189 14.67 -31.53 1.51
C VAL A 189 15.21 -31.88 0.11
N LYS A 190 14.60 -32.87 -0.56
CA LYS A 190 15.10 -33.44 -1.82
C LYS A 190 14.89 -32.55 -3.03
N PHE A 191 13.75 -31.87 -3.13
CA PHE A 191 13.41 -31.07 -4.31
C PHE A 191 13.58 -29.56 -4.11
N LEU A 192 13.43 -29.07 -2.87
CA LEU A 192 13.63 -27.65 -2.55
C LEU A 192 15.02 -27.38 -1.98
N GLY A 193 15.82 -28.41 -1.66
CA GLY A 193 17.16 -28.22 -1.13
C GLY A 193 17.18 -27.45 0.20
N VAL A 194 16.06 -27.47 0.94
CA VAL A 194 16.01 -26.88 2.27
C VAL A 194 16.67 -27.80 3.28
N THR A 195 17.30 -27.23 4.31
CA THR A 195 17.86 -28.05 5.39
C THR A 195 16.74 -28.75 6.16
N PRO A 196 17.01 -29.91 6.80
CA PRO A 196 16.01 -30.63 7.58
C PRO A 196 15.32 -29.75 8.65
N GLU A 197 16.08 -28.91 9.35
CA GLU A 197 15.56 -28.01 10.39
C GLU A 197 14.65 -26.93 9.80
N ARG A 198 14.91 -26.53 8.56
CA ARG A 198 14.07 -25.57 7.84
C ARG A 198 12.82 -26.26 7.28
N ALA A 199 12.90 -27.51 6.83
CA ALA A 199 11.76 -28.29 6.38
C ALA A 199 10.74 -28.49 7.52
N VAL A 200 11.21 -28.85 8.72
CA VAL A 200 10.35 -28.98 9.92
C VAL A 200 9.66 -27.66 10.25
N ARG A 201 10.39 -26.54 10.26
CA ARG A 201 9.78 -25.21 10.50
C ARG A 201 8.77 -24.79 9.42
N ILE A 202 8.99 -25.20 8.17
CA ILE A 202 8.04 -24.95 7.08
C ILE A 202 6.77 -25.76 7.31
N TRP A 203 6.91 -27.04 7.67
CA TRP A 203 5.81 -27.93 8.01
C TRP A 203 4.97 -27.36 9.17
N GLU A 204 5.58 -27.05 10.32
CA GLU A 204 4.91 -26.51 11.52
C GLU A 204 4.18 -25.18 11.29
N ARG A 205 4.61 -24.38 10.30
CA ARG A 205 3.93 -23.13 9.95
C ARG A 205 2.88 -23.28 8.86
N SER A 206 2.86 -24.44 8.21
CA SER A 206 1.82 -24.82 7.24
C SER A 206 0.69 -25.62 7.87
N THR A 207 0.77 -25.90 9.18
CA THR A 207 -0.30 -26.53 9.95
C THR A 207 -1.41 -25.57 10.33
#